data_AF-A0A2D8CBA8-F1
#
_entry.id   AF-A0A2D8CBA8-F1
#
_cell.length_a   1.000
_cell.length_b   1.000
_cell.length_c   1.000
_cell.angle_alpha   90.00
_cell.angle_beta   90.00
_cell.angle_gamma   90.00
#
_symmetry.space_group_name_H-M   'P 1'
#
loop_
_entity.id
_entity.type
_entity.pdbx_description
1 polymer ?
#
loop_
_entity_poly.entity_id
_entity_poly.type
_entity_poly.pdbx_seq_one_letter_code
_entity_poly.pdbx_strand_id
1 'polypeptide(L)'
;MNSGILTPKNILIAFSIILNCFLIINVVGMLHFFLFLSALTNVGLIAYSISLLRYQSTMRKDVEAIFKTLEEYTDHLDEVFSLESFYGDQTIQKLIDHSRQVLNDIVDFEEEYYDDVEVEEEKYDDTEENPPQEDEQ
;
A
#
# COMPACT_ATOMS: atom_id res chain seq x y z
N MET A 1 18.62 -5.78 6.29
CA MET A 1 19.52 -4.94 7.11
C MET A 1 20.30 -4.02 6.18
N ASN A 2 19.77 -2.83 5.91
CA ASN A 2 20.32 -1.90 4.91
C ASN A 2 21.22 -0.87 5.61
N SER A 3 22.52 -1.14 5.69
CA SER A 3 23.53 -0.15 6.06
C SER A 3 23.81 0.78 4.86
N GLY A 4 22.80 1.55 4.45
CA GLY A 4 22.87 2.52 3.34
C GLY A 4 23.26 3.94 3.75
N ILE A 5 23.79 4.13 4.97
CA ILE A 5 24.06 5.46 5.53
C ILE A 5 25.44 6.00 5.14
N LEU A 6 26.33 5.18 4.57
CA LEU A 6 27.74 5.54 4.35
C LEU A 6 28.14 5.65 2.87
N THR A 7 27.44 6.48 2.09
CA THR A 7 28.02 6.94 0.81
C THR A 7 28.94 8.13 1.07
N PRO A 8 30.12 8.23 0.42
CA PRO A 8 31.08 9.32 0.65
C PRO A 8 30.47 10.70 0.36
N LYS A 9 29.46 10.74 -0.53
CA LYS A 9 28.67 11.93 -0.84
C LYS A 9 27.90 12.45 0.37
N ASN A 10 27.30 11.58 1.18
CA ASN A 10 26.53 11.99 2.36
C ASN A 10 27.43 12.55 3.46
N ILE A 11 28.66 12.02 3.61
CA ILE A 11 29.66 12.53 4.56
C ILE A 11 30.12 13.93 4.16
N LEU A 12 30.37 14.18 2.88
CA LEU A 12 30.77 15.50 2.38
C LEU A 12 29.67 16.56 2.59
N ILE A 13 28.41 16.19 2.36
CA ILE A 13 27.27 17.07 2.63
C ILE A 13 27.16 17.38 4.13
N ALA A 14 27.28 16.37 5.00
CA ALA A 14 27.27 16.57 6.45
C ALA A 14 28.41 17.48 6.93
N PHE A 15 29.63 17.29 6.41
CA PHE A 15 30.77 18.12 6.74
C PHE A 15 30.58 19.59 6.30
N SER A 16 30.05 19.79 5.09
CA SER A 16 29.71 21.13 4.60
C SER A 16 28.67 21.83 5.48
N ILE A 17 27.64 21.11 5.94
CA ILE A 17 26.61 21.63 6.83
C ILE A 17 27.19 22.02 8.19
N ILE A 18 28.03 21.15 8.79
CA ILE A 18 28.68 21.41 10.08
C ILE A 18 29.58 22.64 10.01
N LEU A 19 30.36 22.75 8.93
CA LEU A 19 31.26 23.88 8.71
C LEU A 19 30.49 25.20 8.52
N ASN A 20 29.38 25.18 7.77
CA ASN A 20 28.51 26.34 7.61
C ASN A 20 27.84 26.75 8.93
N CYS A 21 27.40 25.79 9.74
CA CYS A 21 26.86 26.07 11.08
C CYS A 21 27.90 26.77 11.97
N PHE A 22 29.14 26.28 12.00
CA PHE A 22 30.21 26.89 12.78
C PHE A 22 30.56 28.31 12.30
N LEU A 23 30.54 28.53 10.98
CA LEU A 23 30.83 29.83 10.35
C LEU A 23 29.72 30.85 10.63
N ILE A 24 28.45 30.45 10.56
CA ILE A 24 27.29 31.31 10.88
C ILE A 24 27.28 31.70 12.37
N ILE A 25 27.60 30.77 13.27
CA ILE A 25 27.72 31.03 14.72
C ILE A 25 28.79 32.10 15.00
N ASN A 26 29.94 32.03 14.33
CA ASN A 26 31.05 32.96 14.55
C ASN A 26 30.82 34.33 13.90
N VAL A 27 30.14 34.41 12.75
CA VAL A 27 30.04 35.64 11.96
C VAL A 27 28.83 36.51 12.32
N VAL A 28 27.69 35.93 12.70
CA VAL A 28 26.40 36.66 12.76
C VAL A 28 25.76 36.71 14.16
N GLY A 29 26.30 35.97 15.13
CA GLY A 29 25.83 35.94 16.52
C GLY A 29 24.69 34.94 16.80
N MET A 30 24.42 34.69 18.09
CA MET A 30 23.58 33.59 18.59
C MET A 30 22.15 33.56 18.01
N LEU A 31 21.55 34.73 17.75
CA LEU A 31 20.17 34.84 17.23
C LEU A 31 20.01 34.24 15.82
N HIS A 32 20.97 34.50 14.93
CA HIS A 32 20.92 34.02 13.54
C HIS A 32 21.15 32.50 13.46
N PHE A 33 21.90 31.92 14.39
CA PHE A 33 22.04 30.47 14.51
C PHE A 33 20.71 29.78 14.84
N PHE A 34 19.96 30.30 15.83
CA PHE A 34 18.64 29.77 16.18
C PHE A 34 17.65 29.91 15.02
N LEU A 35 17.71 31.02 14.27
CA LEU A 35 16.86 31.23 13.10
C LEU A 35 17.20 30.24 11.97
N PHE A 36 18.50 30.04 11.66
CA PHE A 36 18.93 29.05 10.68
C PHE A 36 18.55 27.62 11.06
N LEU A 37 18.73 27.25 12.33
CA LEU A 37 18.34 25.93 12.85
C LEU A 37 16.84 25.70 12.71
N SER A 38 16.02 26.69 13.09
CA SER A 38 14.56 26.63 12.94
C SER A 38 14.14 26.52 11.47
N ALA A 39 14.77 27.30 10.58
CA ALA A 39 14.52 27.24 9.15
C ALA A 39 14.88 25.87 8.57
N LEU A 40 16.04 25.30 8.96
CA LEU A 40 16.48 23.98 8.51
C LEU A 40 15.53 22.88 8.98
N THR A 41 15.10 22.92 10.25
CA THR A 41 14.13 21.96 10.79
C THR A 41 12.80 22.06 10.06
N ASN A 42 12.31 23.27 9.79
CA ASN A 42 11.04 23.46 9.07
C ASN A 42 11.11 22.93 7.63
N VAL A 43 12.19 23.24 6.90
CA VAL A 43 12.42 22.67 5.56
C VAL A 43 12.52 21.15 5.61
N GLY A 44 13.21 20.59 6.61
CA GLY A 44 13.30 19.16 6.84
C GLY A 44 11.93 18.51 7.10
N LEU A 45 11.09 19.17 7.92
CA LEU A 45 9.72 18.70 8.20
C LEU A 45 8.86 18.71 6.94
N ILE A 46 8.89 19.78 6.15
CA ILE A 46 8.15 19.85 4.88
C ILE A 46 8.60 18.75 3.92
N ALA A 47 9.91 18.57 3.76
CA ALA A 47 10.46 17.53 2.90
C ALA A 47 10.07 16.11 3.40
N TYR A 48 10.07 15.90 4.71
CA TYR A 48 9.65 14.64 5.33
C TYR A 48 8.15 14.39 5.09
N SER A 49 7.29 15.38 5.30
CA SER A 49 5.86 15.29 5.02
C SER A 49 5.59 14.95 3.55
N ILE A 50 6.27 15.61 2.59
CA ILE A 50 6.13 15.29 1.17
C ILE A 50 6.59 13.86 0.87
N SER A 51 7.69 13.41 1.49
CA SER A 51 8.19 12.06 1.31
C SER A 51 7.20 11.01 1.84
N LEU A 52 6.55 11.29 2.97
CA LEU A 52 5.56 10.41 3.58
C LEU A 52 4.28 10.31 2.72
N LEU A 53 3.80 11.44 2.20
CA LEU A 53 2.64 11.48 1.31
C LEU A 53 2.89 10.71 0.01
N ARG A 54 4.09 10.83 -0.57
CA ARG A 54 4.47 10.05 -1.76
C ARG A 54 4.49 8.56 -1.46
N TYR A 55 5.02 8.16 -0.30
CA TYR A 55 5.06 6.76 0.10
C TYR A 55 3.66 6.16 0.24
N GLN A 56 2.72 6.87 0.88
CA GLN A 56 1.32 6.42 0.97
C GLN A 56 0.67 6.26 -0.42
N SER A 57 0.91 7.20 -1.34
CA SER A 57 0.36 7.09 -2.69
C SER A 57 0.91 5.88 -3.46
N THR A 58 2.19 5.52 -3.26
CA THR A 58 2.76 4.30 -3.85
C THR A 58 2.13 3.05 -3.24
N MET A 59 2.01 2.99 -1.92
CA MET A 59 1.39 1.84 -1.24
C MET A 59 -0.05 1.60 -1.71
N ARG A 60 -0.84 2.66 -1.89
CA ARG A 60 -2.20 2.56 -2.44
C ARG A 60 -2.20 1.88 -3.81
N LYS A 61 -1.36 2.34 -4.73
CA LYS A 61 -1.25 1.78 -6.09
C LYS A 61 -0.80 0.33 -6.08
N ASP A 62 0.10 -0.02 -5.17
CA ASP A 62 0.58 -1.40 -5.03
C ASP A 62 -0.56 -2.31 -4.52
N VAL A 63 -1.41 -1.81 -3.60
CA VAL A 63 -2.60 -2.54 -3.12
C VAL A 63 -3.64 -2.70 -4.22
N GLU A 64 -3.96 -1.64 -4.97
CA GLU A 64 -4.87 -1.68 -6.12
C GLU A 64 -4.41 -2.70 -7.19
N ALA A 65 -3.11 -2.75 -7.46
CA ALA A 65 -2.54 -3.73 -8.39
C ALA A 65 -2.67 -5.19 -7.89
N ILE A 66 -2.55 -5.40 -6.57
CA ILE A 66 -2.77 -6.72 -5.96
C ILE A 66 -4.23 -7.12 -6.07
N PHE A 67 -5.15 -6.17 -5.78
CA PHE A 67 -6.58 -6.38 -5.89
C PHE A 67 -6.96 -6.88 -7.29
N LYS A 68 -6.56 -6.14 -8.33
CA LYS A 68 -6.84 -6.51 -9.71
C LYS A 68 -6.30 -7.90 -10.09
N THR A 69 -5.11 -8.25 -9.59
CA THR A 69 -4.52 -9.57 -9.85
C THR A 69 -5.31 -10.69 -9.16
N LEU A 70 -5.91 -10.41 -8.00
CA LEU A 70 -6.72 -11.36 -7.25
C LEU A 70 -8.11 -11.55 -7.86
N GLU A 71 -8.69 -10.48 -8.41
CA GLU A 71 -9.92 -10.53 -9.21
C GLU A 71 -9.71 -11.41 -10.46
N GLU A 72 -8.67 -11.12 -11.26
CA GLU A 72 -8.28 -11.94 -12.43
C GLU A 72 -8.01 -13.42 -12.06
N TYR A 73 -7.50 -13.68 -10.86
CA TYR A 73 -7.30 -15.04 -10.36
C TYR A 73 -8.63 -15.75 -10.06
N THR A 74 -9.58 -15.03 -9.46
CA THR A 74 -10.90 -15.57 -9.11
C THR A 74 -11.71 -15.85 -10.36
N ASP A 75 -11.69 -14.95 -11.34
CA ASP A 75 -12.31 -15.15 -12.66
C ASP A 75 -11.79 -16.40 -13.38
N HIS A 76 -10.47 -16.60 -13.37
CA HIS A 76 -9.87 -17.80 -13.95
C HIS A 76 -10.24 -19.07 -13.17
N LEU A 77 -10.42 -19.00 -11.86
CA LEU A 77 -10.90 -20.14 -11.07
C LEU A 77 -12.35 -20.48 -11.40
N ASP A 78 -13.22 -19.49 -11.57
CA ASP A 78 -14.62 -19.69 -12.00
C ASP A 78 -14.68 -20.30 -13.40
N GLU A 79 -13.85 -19.85 -14.35
CA GLU A 79 -13.74 -20.47 -15.68
C GLU A 79 -13.32 -21.95 -15.57
N VAL A 80 -12.33 -22.26 -14.73
CA VAL A 80 -11.85 -23.65 -14.54
C VAL A 80 -12.88 -24.52 -13.82
N PHE A 81 -13.62 -23.99 -12.87
CA PHE A 81 -14.70 -24.72 -12.18
C PHE A 81 -15.90 -24.98 -13.09
N SER A 82 -16.16 -24.07 -14.05
CA SER A 82 -17.19 -24.26 -15.07
C SER A 82 -16.87 -25.37 -16.08
N LEU A 83 -15.63 -25.87 -16.13
CA LEU A 83 -15.27 -27.05 -16.92
C LEU A 83 -15.85 -28.30 -16.27
N GLU A 84 -16.61 -29.06 -17.07
CA GLU A 84 -17.35 -30.28 -16.69
C GLU A 84 -16.49 -31.35 -15.96
N SER A 85 -15.16 -31.28 -16.06
CA SER A 85 -14.23 -32.20 -15.39
C SER A 85 -13.95 -31.85 -13.91
N PHE A 86 -14.29 -30.64 -13.46
CA PHE A 86 -14.09 -30.16 -12.08
C PHE A 86 -15.41 -29.76 -11.39
N TYR A 87 -16.52 -29.76 -12.13
CA TYR A 87 -17.86 -29.49 -11.61
C TYR A 87 -18.24 -30.53 -10.54
N GLY A 88 -18.34 -30.11 -9.29
CA GLY A 88 -18.59 -30.98 -8.13
C GLY A 88 -17.36 -31.35 -7.29
N ASP A 89 -16.16 -30.87 -7.62
CA ASP A 89 -15.02 -30.95 -6.70
C ASP A 89 -15.18 -29.91 -5.57
N GLN A 90 -15.48 -30.41 -4.37
CA GLN A 90 -15.64 -29.59 -3.16
C GLN A 90 -14.38 -28.79 -2.78
N THR A 91 -13.20 -29.18 -3.28
CA THR A 91 -11.93 -28.50 -3.02
C THR A 91 -11.80 -27.23 -3.84
N ILE A 92 -12.21 -27.27 -5.12
CA ILE A 92 -12.16 -26.11 -6.01
C ILE A 92 -13.25 -25.11 -5.63
N GLN A 93 -14.45 -25.58 -5.29
CA GLN A 93 -15.53 -24.73 -4.78
C GLN A 93 -15.10 -23.96 -3.53
N LYS A 94 -14.54 -24.65 -2.52
CA LYS A 94 -14.01 -24.00 -1.30
C LYS A 94 -12.88 -23.02 -1.58
N LEU A 95 -12.10 -23.23 -2.64
CA LEU A 95 -11.02 -22.33 -3.01
C LEU A 95 -11.58 -21.04 -3.62
N ILE A 96 -12.61 -21.14 -4.47
CA ILE A 96 -13.35 -19.99 -5.02
C ILE A 96 -13.99 -19.19 -3.89
N ASP A 97 -14.71 -19.85 -2.98
CA ASP A 97 -15.34 -19.20 -1.83
C ASP A 97 -14.31 -18.44 -0.98
N HIS A 98 -13.16 -19.06 -0.72
CA HIS A 98 -12.10 -18.42 0.05
C HIS A 98 -11.45 -17.24 -0.69
N SER A 99 -11.28 -17.35 -2.02
CA SER A 99 -10.77 -16.25 -2.85
C SER A 99 -11.73 -15.06 -2.88
N ARG A 100 -13.04 -15.30 -2.99
CA ARG A 100 -14.10 -14.28 -2.90
C ARG A 100 -14.14 -13.63 -1.51
N GLN A 101 -13.96 -14.43 -0.44
CA GLN A 101 -13.86 -13.90 0.92
C GLN A 101 -12.66 -12.97 1.10
N VAL A 102 -11.49 -13.33 0.56
CA VAL A 102 -10.29 -12.48 0.64
C VAL A 102 -10.48 -11.19 -0.16
N LEU A 103 -11.16 -11.23 -1.32
CA LEU A 103 -11.53 -10.02 -2.07
C LEU A 103 -12.43 -9.10 -1.23
N ASN A 104 -13.48 -9.66 -0.61
CA ASN A 104 -14.40 -8.90 0.25
C ASN A 104 -13.69 -8.29 1.46
N ASP A 105 -12.78 -9.02 2.13
CA ASP A 105 -11.99 -8.50 3.26
C ASP A 105 -11.09 -7.31 2.84
N ILE A 106 -10.58 -7.33 1.60
CA ILE A 106 -9.75 -6.25 1.06
C ILE A 106 -10.60 -5.03 0.69
N VAL A 107 -11.79 -5.22 0.11
CA VAL A 107 -12.77 -4.15 -0.14
C VAL A 107 -13.20 -3.48 1.17
N ASP A 108 -13.50 -4.27 2.20
CA ASP A 108 -13.88 -3.73 3.51
C ASP A 108 -12.70 -2.95 4.15
N PHE A 109 -11.45 -3.40 3.96
CA PHE A 109 -10.26 -2.65 4.36
C PHE A 109 -10.10 -1.34 3.56
N GLU A 110 -10.43 -1.33 2.27
CA GLU A 110 -10.36 -0.11 1.47
C GLU A 110 -11.40 0.91 1.92
N GLU A 111 -12.64 0.48 2.18
CA GLU A 111 -13.72 1.33 2.68
C GLU A 111 -13.38 1.94 4.05
N GLU A 112 -12.78 1.18 4.97
CA GLU A 112 -12.45 1.68 6.32
C GLU A 112 -11.26 2.65 6.34
N TYR A 113 -10.24 2.42 5.51
CA TYR A 113 -8.98 3.17 5.58
C TYR A 113 -8.81 4.22 4.46
N TYR A 114 -9.62 4.16 3.42
CA TYR A 114 -9.48 5.01 2.24
C TYR A 114 -10.83 5.57 1.75
N ASP A 115 -11.29 6.63 2.42
CA ASP A 115 -12.54 7.40 2.19
C ASP A 115 -12.72 8.05 0.78
N ASP A 116 -11.82 7.78 -0.18
CA ASP A 116 -11.76 8.45 -1.50
C ASP A 116 -11.78 7.44 -2.67
N VAL A 117 -12.12 6.18 -2.39
CA VAL A 117 -12.28 5.15 -3.43
C VAL A 117 -13.76 4.83 -3.54
N GLU A 118 -14.41 5.34 -4.59
CA GLU A 118 -15.64 4.74 -5.10
C GLU A 118 -15.22 3.38 -5.65
N VAL A 119 -15.21 2.37 -4.77
CA VAL A 119 -14.98 0.99 -5.14
C VAL A 119 -16.18 0.58 -6.01
N GLU A 120 -15.99 0.57 -7.34
CA GLU A 120 -16.94 0.01 -8.32
C GLU A 120 -16.92 -1.54 -8.32
N GLU A 121 -16.29 -2.16 -7.32
CA GLU A 121 -16.26 -3.60 -7.12
C GLU A 121 -17.56 -4.02 -6.43
N GLU A 122 -18.46 -4.71 -7.14
CA GLU A 122 -19.62 -5.34 -6.51
C GLU A 122 -19.11 -6.39 -5.49
N LYS A 123 -19.33 -6.13 -4.20
CA LYS A 123 -19.07 -7.08 -3.13
C LYS A 123 -19.68 -8.43 -3.51
N TYR A 124 -18.86 -9.48 -3.59
CA TYR A 124 -19.32 -10.80 -3.97
C TYR A 124 -20.32 -11.29 -2.91
N ASP A 125 -21.59 -11.44 -3.30
CA ASP A 125 -22.64 -11.98 -2.43
C ASP A 125 -22.41 -13.47 -2.22
N ASP A 126 -21.96 -13.83 -1.02
CA ASP A 126 -21.66 -15.19 -0.57
C ASP A 126 -22.93 -16.08 -0.48
N THR A 127 -24.08 -15.60 -0.97
CA THR A 127 -25.40 -16.22 -0.78
C THR A 127 -25.99 -16.90 -2.04
N GLU A 128 -25.41 -16.77 -3.23
CA GLU A 128 -25.98 -17.33 -4.47
C GLU A 128 -25.10 -18.35 -5.21
N GLU A 129 -24.83 -19.51 -4.62
CA GLU A 129 -24.51 -20.71 -5.43
C GLU A 129 -24.79 -22.04 -4.68
N ASN A 130 -26.06 -22.32 -4.39
CA ASN A 130 -26.50 -23.71 -4.26
C ASN A 130 -27.25 -24.09 -5.54
N PRO A 131 -26.69 -24.94 -6.41
CA PRO A 131 -27.48 -25.56 -7.47
C PRO A 131 -28.66 -26.29 -6.81
N PRO A 132 -29.89 -26.18 -7.36
CA PRO A 132 -31.01 -26.96 -6.86
C PRO A 132 -30.64 -28.44 -6.93
N GLN A 133 -30.54 -29.08 -5.76
CA GLN A 133 -30.46 -30.53 -5.69
C GLN A 133 -31.80 -31.06 -6.22
N GLU A 134 -31.79 -31.55 -7.46
CA GLU A 134 -32.92 -32.28 -8.01
C GLU A 134 -33.12 -33.54 -7.15
N ASP A 135 -34.30 -33.60 -6.53
CA ASP A 135 -34.82 -34.76 -5.82
C ASP A 135 -34.84 -35.98 -6.75
N GLU A 136 -34.06 -37.03 -6.44
CA GLU A 136 -34.32 -38.37 -6.99
C GLU A 136 -34.72 -39.33 -5.85
N GLN A 137 -36.01 -39.72 -5.90
CA GLN A 137 -36.68 -40.74 -5.09
C GLN A 137 -36.30 -42.17 -5.53
#